data_AF-A0A2T7NIZ0-F1
#
_entry.id   AF-A0A2T7NIZ0-F1
#
_cell.length_a   1.000
_cell.length_b   1.000
_cell.length_c   1.000
_cell.angle_alpha   90.00
_cell.angle_beta   90.00
_cell.angle_gamma   90.00
#
_symmetry.space_group_name_H-M   'P 1'
#
loop_
_entity.id
_entity.type
_entity.pdbx_description
1 polymer ?
#
loop_
_entity_poly.entity_id
_entity_poly.type
_entity_poly.pdbx_seq_one_letter_code
_entity_poly.pdbx_strand_id
1 'polypeptide(L)'
;MASAGFQDWRLVMTITKWVKLAFELLICVIHPLPFPAFSLPTMIVRDGPGGKQELHATLLPINCVLTILMFLRVYLLGRFVVVHSKLFLDTSVQSLGALSRVKINAQFVFRALMSTSPMVVLGSWMLGTFFINSWNLRVCELYTDPESDFITYGQSMWLTAVTFLTVGYGDLVPRSYCARVIASLTGMMGVGSMALTVAVLAKKLEQSRAERYVHTFVQQVNLDKKRRHAAADVVKHTFQIIRLRRAGKACNSKEMIRHRSRLIQSLRTMHEAQFLKTAQSEFTVGTVEVNTGVNAMQESVNTIQSEQKNLGQRVANLETLLLTMSRQCPRCVTYSNSVTPSLRDTQHPVIS
;
A
#
# COMPACT_ATOMS: atom_id res chain seq x y z
N MET A 1 -8.24 24.01 16.53
CA MET A 1 -7.86 25.41 16.19
C MET A 1 -8.76 26.47 16.84
N ALA A 2 -10.03 26.17 17.18
CA ALA A 2 -10.84 27.04 18.06
C ALA A 2 -10.40 27.03 19.55
N SER A 3 -9.38 26.22 19.90
CA SER A 3 -8.86 26.03 21.25
C SER A 3 -7.79 27.05 21.67
N ALA A 4 -7.54 28.08 20.85
CA ALA A 4 -6.38 28.98 21.05
C ALA A 4 -6.72 30.28 21.80
N GLY A 5 -7.93 30.44 22.34
CA GLY A 5 -8.28 31.55 23.24
C GLY A 5 -8.26 32.97 22.61
N PHE A 6 -8.10 33.09 21.29
CA PHE A 6 -8.11 34.40 20.61
C PHE A 6 -9.53 34.99 20.57
N GLN A 7 -9.70 36.19 21.13
CA GLN A 7 -10.98 36.91 21.15
C GLN A 7 -11.33 37.53 19.78
N ASP A 8 -10.34 37.82 18.94
CA ASP A 8 -10.52 38.45 17.63
C ASP A 8 -10.42 37.45 16.48
N TRP A 9 -11.52 37.26 15.75
CA TRP A 9 -11.61 36.35 14.60
C TRP A 9 -10.67 36.72 13.44
N ARG A 10 -10.31 38.02 13.33
CA ARG A 10 -9.42 38.54 12.28
C ARG A 10 -8.01 37.96 12.36
N LEU A 11 -7.52 37.68 13.58
CA LEU A 11 -6.21 37.05 13.77
C LEU A 11 -6.20 35.57 13.34
N VAL A 12 -7.36 34.91 13.33
CA VAL A 12 -7.50 33.51 12.93
C VAL A 12 -7.64 33.36 11.40
N MET A 13 -8.15 34.39 10.72
CA MET A 13 -8.41 34.36 9.27
C MET A 13 -7.25 34.92 8.43
N THR A 14 -6.43 34.01 7.91
CA THR A 14 -5.37 34.31 6.94
C THR A 14 -5.95 34.57 5.54
N ILE A 15 -5.27 35.38 4.72
CA ILE A 15 -5.61 35.63 3.30
C ILE A 15 -5.80 34.31 2.52
N THR A 16 -4.97 33.31 2.78
CA THR A 16 -5.09 31.99 2.13
C THR A 16 -6.41 31.27 2.46
N LYS A 17 -6.97 31.48 3.65
CA LYS A 17 -8.29 30.94 4.02
C LYS A 17 -9.42 31.70 3.34
N TRP A 18 -9.28 33.02 3.23
CA TRP A 18 -10.23 33.86 2.48
C TRP A 18 -10.29 33.50 1.00
N VAL A 19 -9.14 33.31 0.34
CA VAL A 19 -9.10 32.88 -1.06
C VAL A 19 -9.77 31.51 -1.24
N LYS A 20 -9.50 30.56 -0.33
CA LYS A 20 -10.16 29.24 -0.35
C LYS A 20 -11.67 29.35 -0.14
N LEU A 21 -12.11 30.16 0.82
CA LEU A 21 -13.54 30.39 1.08
C LEU A 21 -14.24 31.05 -0.11
N ALA A 22 -13.62 32.06 -0.73
CA ALA A 22 -14.16 32.73 -1.90
C ALA A 22 -14.28 31.76 -3.09
N PHE A 23 -13.29 30.88 -3.29
CA PHE A 23 -13.33 29.84 -4.30
C PHE A 23 -14.45 28.82 -4.05
N GLU A 24 -14.62 28.36 -2.80
CA GLU A 24 -15.73 27.47 -2.44
C GLU A 24 -17.09 28.11 -2.68
N LEU A 25 -17.22 29.40 -2.33
CA LEU A 25 -18.45 30.16 -2.54
C LEU A 25 -18.73 30.35 -4.03
N LEU A 26 -17.73 30.64 -4.85
CA LEU A 26 -17.86 30.75 -6.30
C LEU A 26 -18.40 29.46 -6.92
N ILE A 27 -17.89 28.29 -6.51
CA ILE A 27 -18.42 27.00 -6.98
C ILE A 27 -19.88 26.79 -6.52
N CYS A 28 -20.22 27.21 -5.30
CA CYS A 28 -21.57 27.06 -4.76
C CYS A 28 -22.59 28.04 -5.37
N VAL A 29 -22.14 29.14 -5.98
CA VAL A 29 -23.01 30.11 -6.65
C VAL A 29 -23.41 29.64 -8.05
N ILE A 30 -22.68 28.71 -8.68
CA ILE A 30 -23.03 28.21 -10.01
C ILE A 30 -24.35 27.43 -9.94
N HIS A 31 -25.44 27.98 -10.47
CA HIS A 31 -26.75 27.36 -10.58
C HIS A 31 -27.41 27.74 -11.92
N PRO A 32 -28.27 26.88 -12.52
CA PRO A 32 -29.03 27.27 -13.69
C PRO A 32 -29.85 28.53 -13.34
N LEU A 33 -29.75 29.54 -14.21
CA LEU A 33 -30.45 30.80 -14.02
C LEU A 33 -31.82 30.71 -14.70
N PRO A 34 -32.88 31.26 -14.09
CA PRO A 34 -34.23 31.22 -14.65
C PRO A 34 -34.37 32.08 -15.93
N PHE A 35 -33.35 32.85 -16.29
CA PHE A 35 -33.37 33.73 -17.46
C PHE A 35 -32.88 33.00 -18.73
N PRO A 36 -33.73 32.81 -19.76
CA PRO A 36 -33.38 32.08 -20.98
C PRO A 36 -32.57 32.90 -22.00
N ALA A 37 -32.03 34.07 -21.62
CA ALA A 37 -31.56 35.08 -22.58
C ALA A 37 -30.19 34.79 -23.23
N PHE A 38 -29.39 33.87 -22.67
CA PHE A 38 -28.02 33.62 -23.15
C PHE A 38 -27.88 32.22 -23.75
N SER A 39 -27.64 32.19 -25.06
CA SER A 39 -27.30 30.98 -25.81
C SER A 39 -25.91 31.12 -26.45
N LEU A 40 -25.16 30.02 -26.44
CA LEU A 40 -23.83 29.91 -27.02
C LEU A 40 -23.96 29.28 -28.41
N PRO A 41 -23.31 29.82 -29.45
CA PRO A 41 -23.24 29.15 -30.73
C PRO A 41 -22.38 27.89 -30.57
N THR A 42 -22.96 26.75 -30.92
CA THR A 42 -22.28 25.46 -30.91
C THR A 42 -22.50 24.75 -32.25
N MET A 43 -21.55 23.93 -32.64
CA MET A 43 -21.67 23.14 -33.86
C MET A 43 -22.22 21.77 -33.50
N ILE A 44 -22.98 21.16 -34.39
CA ILE A 44 -23.45 19.78 -34.28
C ILE A 44 -23.06 19.03 -35.54
N VAL A 45 -22.70 17.76 -35.40
CA VAL A 45 -22.41 16.90 -36.55
C VAL A 45 -23.64 16.05 -36.82
N ARG A 46 -24.24 16.23 -38.00
CA ARG A 46 -25.43 15.48 -38.43
C ARG A 46 -25.08 14.71 -39.70
N ASP A 47 -25.59 13.49 -39.84
CA ASP A 47 -25.36 12.69 -41.03
C ASP A 47 -26.29 13.17 -42.15
N GLY A 48 -25.70 13.73 -43.20
CA GLY A 48 -26.41 14.18 -44.39
C GLY A 48 -26.72 13.03 -45.35
N PRO A 49 -27.60 13.27 -46.35
CA PRO A 49 -27.95 12.26 -47.36
C PRO A 49 -26.68 11.81 -48.12
N GLY A 50 -26.40 10.50 -48.07
CA GLY A 50 -25.20 9.89 -48.68
C GLY A 50 -24.02 9.63 -47.73
N GLY A 51 -24.22 9.70 -46.41
CA GLY A 51 -23.21 9.34 -45.40
C GLY A 51 -22.12 10.39 -45.20
N LYS A 52 -22.33 11.61 -45.70
CA LYS A 52 -21.44 12.75 -45.46
C LYS A 52 -21.84 13.45 -44.18
N GLN A 53 -20.88 13.72 -43.30
CA GLN A 53 -21.11 14.48 -42.08
C GLN A 53 -21.22 15.97 -42.40
N GLU A 54 -22.39 16.56 -42.11
CA GLU A 54 -22.64 17.99 -42.26
C GLU A 54 -22.59 18.67 -40.90
N LEU A 55 -21.94 19.84 -40.85
CA LEU A 55 -21.86 20.65 -39.64
C LEU A 55 -23.01 21.67 -39.65
N HIS A 56 -23.92 21.54 -38.68
CA HIS A 56 -24.98 22.53 -38.45
C HIS A 56 -24.63 23.40 -37.25
N ALA A 57 -24.89 24.71 -37.35
CA ALA A 57 -24.76 25.63 -36.22
C ALA A 57 -26.07 25.67 -35.42
N THR A 58 -26.01 25.38 -34.13
CA THR A 58 -27.15 25.36 -33.21
C THR A 58 -26.84 26.16 -31.95
N LEU A 59 -27.86 26.81 -31.39
CA LEU A 59 -27.74 27.64 -30.19
C LEU A 59 -27.92 26.77 -28.93
N LEU A 60 -26.85 26.58 -28.17
CA LEU A 60 -26.88 25.84 -26.90
C LEU A 60 -27.24 26.79 -25.75
N PRO A 61 -28.30 26.54 -24.96
CA PRO A 61 -28.62 27.37 -23.80
C PRO A 61 -27.50 27.29 -22.75
N ILE A 62 -27.09 28.43 -22.19
CA ILE A 62 -26.00 28.49 -21.19
C ILE A 62 -26.30 27.64 -19.95
N ASN A 63 -27.59 27.47 -19.63
CA ASN A 63 -28.07 26.61 -18.55
C ASN A 63 -27.57 25.17 -18.66
N CYS A 64 -27.34 24.64 -19.87
CA CYS A 64 -26.75 23.31 -20.05
C CYS A 64 -25.34 23.24 -19.43
N VAL A 65 -24.48 24.22 -19.73
CA VAL A 65 -23.13 24.30 -19.16
C VAL A 65 -23.18 24.52 -17.65
N LEU A 66 -24.08 25.39 -17.17
CA LEU A 66 -24.22 25.62 -15.73
C LEU A 66 -24.68 24.36 -14.98
N THR A 67 -25.58 23.55 -15.55
CA THR A 67 -26.01 22.29 -14.93
C THR A 67 -24.88 21.27 -14.83
N ILE A 68 -24.00 21.20 -15.83
CA ILE A 68 -22.79 20.36 -15.76
C ILE A 68 -21.85 20.86 -14.66
N LEU A 69 -21.64 22.18 -14.60
CA LEU A 69 -20.80 22.79 -13.58
C LEU A 69 -21.37 22.64 -12.16
N MET A 70 -22.69 22.41 -11.98
CA MET A 70 -23.25 22.08 -10.67
C MET A 70 -22.66 20.78 -10.09
N PHE A 71 -22.29 19.80 -10.94
CA PHE A 71 -21.65 18.56 -10.47
C PHE A 71 -20.26 18.79 -9.87
N LEU A 72 -19.63 19.96 -10.10
CA LEU A 72 -18.41 20.33 -9.39
C LEU A 72 -18.63 20.26 -7.86
N ARG A 73 -19.84 20.59 -7.38
CA ARG A 73 -20.24 20.52 -5.96
C ARG A 73 -20.11 19.13 -5.33
N VAL A 74 -19.95 18.07 -6.11
CA VAL A 74 -19.66 16.71 -5.58
C VAL A 74 -18.40 16.70 -4.69
N TYR A 75 -17.48 17.67 -4.85
CA TYR A 75 -16.35 17.84 -3.92
C TYR A 75 -16.80 18.03 -2.44
N LEU A 76 -17.96 18.66 -2.22
CA LEU A 76 -18.52 18.88 -0.88
C LEU A 76 -18.95 17.57 -0.24
N LEU A 77 -19.46 16.61 -1.02
CA LEU A 77 -19.78 15.27 -0.53
C LEU A 77 -18.50 14.55 -0.06
N GLY A 78 -17.42 14.66 -0.84
CA GLY A 78 -16.11 14.13 -0.43
C GLY A 78 -15.62 14.76 0.87
N ARG A 79 -15.74 16.09 1.00
CA ARG A 79 -15.40 16.80 2.25
C ARG A 79 -16.29 16.36 3.42
N PHE A 80 -17.58 16.18 3.20
CA PHE A 80 -18.53 15.71 4.20
C PHE A 80 -18.16 14.32 4.73
N VAL A 81 -17.87 13.37 3.82
CA VAL A 81 -17.43 12.02 4.16
C VAL A 81 -16.12 12.04 4.95
N VAL A 82 -15.17 12.89 4.54
CA VAL A 82 -13.90 13.04 5.24
C VAL A 82 -14.12 13.60 6.66
N VAL A 83 -14.97 14.61 6.83
CA VAL A 83 -15.25 15.23 8.13
C VAL A 83 -16.00 14.29 9.08
N HIS A 84 -16.96 13.51 8.57
CA HIS A 84 -17.76 12.58 9.38
C HIS A 84 -17.14 11.18 9.50
N SER A 85 -15.97 10.97 8.89
CA SER A 85 -15.24 9.72 9.08
C SER A 85 -14.86 9.58 10.54
N LYS A 86 -15.23 8.46 11.17
CA LYS A 86 -14.87 8.12 12.55
C LYS A 86 -13.36 8.23 12.81
N LEU A 87 -12.55 8.02 11.77
CA LEU A 87 -11.09 8.17 11.80
C LEU A 87 -10.61 9.58 12.16
N PHE A 88 -11.36 10.63 11.81
CA PHE A 88 -11.01 12.03 12.10
C PHE A 88 -11.53 12.53 13.45
N LEU A 89 -12.66 11.98 13.89
CA LEU A 89 -13.36 12.40 15.11
C LEU A 89 -12.78 11.74 16.36
N ASP A 90 -12.07 10.62 16.21
CA ASP A 90 -11.48 9.91 17.34
C ASP A 90 -10.38 10.74 18.01
N THR A 91 -10.60 11.05 19.29
CA THR A 91 -9.67 11.82 20.14
C THR A 91 -8.31 11.12 20.26
N SER A 92 -8.31 9.79 20.19
CA SER A 92 -7.07 9.00 20.24
C SER A 92 -6.17 9.30 19.02
N VAL A 93 -6.74 9.34 17.81
CA VAL A 93 -6.02 9.65 16.57
C VAL A 93 -5.49 11.09 16.58
N GLN A 94 -6.25 12.03 17.11
CA GLN A 94 -5.81 13.43 17.25
C GLN A 94 -4.63 13.57 18.22
N SER A 95 -4.67 12.86 19.36
CA SER A 95 -3.54 12.83 20.31
C SER A 95 -2.30 12.16 19.71
N LEU A 96 -2.48 11.05 18.99
CA LEU A 96 -1.40 10.33 18.31
C LEU A 96 -0.77 11.16 17.20
N GLY A 97 -1.57 11.94 16.46
CA GLY A 97 -1.09 12.89 15.45
C GLY A 97 -0.26 14.03 16.04
N ALA A 98 -0.65 14.53 17.22
CA ALA A 98 0.12 15.53 17.96
C ALA A 98 1.47 14.97 18.45
N LEU A 99 1.47 13.76 19.01
CA LEU A 99 2.67 13.05 19.48
C LEU A 99 3.63 12.71 18.33
N SER A 100 3.09 12.28 17.17
CA SER A 100 3.88 11.90 15.98
C SER A 100 4.28 13.09 15.08
N ARG A 101 3.87 14.32 15.42
CA ARG A 101 4.05 15.53 14.58
C ARG A 101 3.49 15.40 13.15
N VAL A 102 2.48 14.55 12.94
CA VAL A 102 1.83 14.40 11.63
C VAL A 102 0.59 15.28 11.57
N LYS A 103 0.57 16.22 10.61
CA LYS A 103 -0.63 17.04 10.35
C LYS A 103 -1.73 16.17 9.74
N ILE A 104 -2.82 15.98 10.46
CA ILE A 104 -3.98 15.21 10.00
C ILE A 104 -4.73 16.03 8.94
N ASN A 105 -4.39 15.81 7.66
CA ASN A 105 -4.96 16.49 6.50
C ASN A 105 -5.96 15.58 5.77
N ALA A 106 -6.83 16.14 4.93
CA ALA A 106 -7.76 15.35 4.10
C ALA A 106 -7.04 14.32 3.21
N GLN A 107 -5.84 14.64 2.73
CA GLN A 107 -4.99 13.71 1.97
C GLN A 107 -4.54 12.50 2.81
N PHE A 108 -4.30 12.67 4.10
CA PHE A 108 -3.95 11.57 5.00
C PHE A 108 -5.13 10.59 5.12
N VAL A 109 -6.35 11.11 5.24
CA VAL A 109 -7.53 10.26 5.35
C VAL A 109 -7.93 9.63 4.04
N PHE A 110 -7.77 10.33 2.92
CA PHE A 110 -7.92 9.67 1.62
C PHE A 110 -6.94 8.49 1.46
N ARG A 111 -5.67 8.67 1.85
CA ARG A 111 -4.68 7.59 1.87
C ARG A 111 -5.08 6.46 2.84
N ALA A 112 -5.59 6.79 4.03
CA ALA A 112 -6.03 5.81 5.01
C ALA A 112 -7.27 5.01 4.55
N LEU A 113 -8.25 5.66 3.93
CA LEU A 113 -9.42 5.02 3.33
C LEU A 113 -9.01 4.08 2.19
N MET A 114 -8.12 4.55 1.30
CA MET A 114 -7.53 3.72 0.23
C MET A 114 -6.69 2.56 0.78
N SER A 115 -6.11 2.66 1.97
CA SER A 115 -5.38 1.55 2.59
C SER A 115 -6.31 0.53 3.24
N THR A 116 -7.38 0.98 3.88
CA THR A 116 -8.28 0.11 4.68
C THR A 116 -9.20 -0.69 3.77
N SER A 117 -9.93 -0.02 2.88
CA SER A 117 -10.93 -0.62 1.99
C SER A 117 -10.84 -0.04 0.58
N PRO A 118 -9.75 -0.30 -0.17
CA PRO A 118 -9.52 0.31 -1.48
C PRO A 118 -10.62 0.02 -2.50
N MET A 119 -11.14 -1.21 -2.52
CA MET A 119 -12.15 -1.61 -3.51
C MET A 119 -13.48 -0.88 -3.32
N VAL A 120 -13.90 -0.63 -2.07
CA VAL A 120 -15.15 0.10 -1.79
C VAL A 120 -15.01 1.56 -2.22
N VAL A 121 -13.87 2.19 -1.93
CA VAL A 121 -13.61 3.58 -2.31
C VAL A 121 -13.55 3.72 -3.84
N LEU A 122 -12.74 2.90 -4.51
CA LEU A 122 -12.65 2.91 -5.98
C LEU A 122 -13.98 2.56 -6.65
N GLY A 123 -14.69 1.55 -6.15
CA GLY A 123 -16.00 1.17 -6.67
C GLY A 123 -17.04 2.29 -6.51
N SER A 124 -17.05 2.99 -5.36
CA SER A 124 -17.93 4.15 -5.16
C SER A 124 -17.61 5.31 -6.11
N TRP A 125 -16.32 5.56 -6.38
CA TRP A 125 -15.87 6.56 -7.34
C TRP A 125 -16.27 6.19 -8.78
N MET A 126 -16.06 4.93 -9.18
CA MET A 126 -16.44 4.45 -10.51
C MET A 126 -17.94 4.54 -10.74
N LEU A 127 -18.76 4.04 -9.79
CA LEU A 127 -20.22 4.12 -9.88
C LEU A 127 -20.72 5.57 -9.89
N GLY A 128 -20.21 6.42 -8.99
CA GLY A 128 -20.61 7.82 -8.93
C GLY A 128 -20.31 8.56 -10.24
N THR A 129 -19.09 8.42 -10.76
CA THR A 129 -18.68 9.08 -12.01
C THR A 129 -19.40 8.51 -13.23
N PHE A 130 -19.72 7.21 -13.24
CA PHE A 130 -20.54 6.59 -14.29
C PHE A 130 -21.93 7.22 -14.40
N PHE A 131 -22.68 7.31 -13.29
CA PHE A 131 -24.02 7.90 -13.31
C PHE A 131 -23.99 9.40 -13.62
N ILE A 132 -23.01 10.13 -13.08
CA ILE A 132 -22.82 11.56 -13.35
C ILE A 132 -22.52 11.78 -14.84
N ASN A 133 -21.55 11.07 -15.41
CA ASN A 133 -21.18 11.24 -16.82
C ASN A 133 -22.34 10.83 -17.75
N SER A 134 -23.07 9.76 -17.41
CA SER A 134 -24.26 9.34 -18.16
C SER A 134 -25.34 10.41 -18.19
N TRP A 135 -25.62 11.05 -17.05
CA TRP A 135 -26.57 12.15 -16.98
C TRP A 135 -26.09 13.38 -17.75
N ASN A 136 -24.83 13.78 -17.60
CA ASN A 136 -24.27 14.95 -18.29
C ASN A 136 -24.26 14.75 -19.82
N LEU A 137 -23.91 13.56 -20.29
CA LEU A 137 -23.93 13.23 -21.72
C LEU A 137 -25.35 13.30 -22.28
N ARG A 138 -26.35 12.73 -21.58
CA ARG A 138 -27.76 12.85 -21.94
C ARG A 138 -28.20 14.30 -22.05
N VAL A 139 -27.90 15.10 -21.03
CA VAL A 139 -28.28 16.51 -20.95
C VAL A 139 -27.71 17.29 -22.14
N CYS A 140 -26.43 17.09 -22.46
CA CYS A 140 -25.82 17.80 -23.59
C CYS A 140 -26.40 17.42 -24.95
N GLU A 141 -26.72 16.15 -25.19
CA GLU A 141 -27.37 15.75 -26.44
C GLU A 141 -28.81 16.28 -26.52
N LEU A 142 -29.59 16.17 -25.44
CA LEU A 142 -30.99 16.59 -25.42
C LEU A 142 -31.20 18.10 -25.63
N TYR A 143 -30.33 18.95 -25.06
CA TYR A 143 -30.40 20.41 -25.26
C TYR A 143 -29.90 20.87 -26.63
N THR A 144 -29.11 20.03 -27.31
CA THR A 144 -28.47 20.38 -28.58
C THR A 144 -29.29 19.87 -29.77
N ASP A 145 -29.81 18.64 -29.69
CA ASP A 145 -30.61 17.99 -30.72
C ASP A 145 -31.78 17.23 -30.06
N PRO A 146 -33.01 17.80 -30.08
CA PRO A 146 -34.18 17.16 -29.47
C PRO A 146 -34.61 15.87 -30.21
N GLU A 147 -34.15 15.67 -31.45
CA GLU A 147 -34.35 14.44 -32.23
C GLU A 147 -33.19 13.45 -32.07
N SER A 148 -32.27 13.69 -31.14
CA SER A 148 -31.14 12.79 -30.91
C SER A 148 -31.60 11.39 -30.50
N ASP A 149 -30.81 10.38 -30.88
CA ASP A 149 -31.02 8.98 -30.49
C ASP A 149 -30.84 8.73 -28.97
N PHE A 150 -30.67 9.78 -28.16
CA PHE A 150 -30.42 9.74 -26.71
C PHE A 150 -31.68 10.02 -25.86
N ILE A 151 -32.87 9.75 -26.41
CA ILE A 151 -34.16 10.01 -25.72
C ILE A 151 -34.27 9.19 -24.43
N THR A 152 -33.75 7.95 -24.43
CA THR A 152 -33.83 7.02 -23.29
C THR A 152 -32.56 7.09 -22.44
N TYR A 153 -32.71 7.07 -21.12
CA TYR A 153 -31.57 7.11 -20.18
C TYR A 153 -30.63 5.90 -20.38
N GLY A 154 -31.19 4.75 -20.73
CA GLY A 154 -30.43 3.53 -21.01
C GLY A 154 -29.44 3.67 -22.17
N GLN A 155 -29.75 4.45 -23.21
CA GLN A 155 -28.84 4.69 -24.33
C GLN A 155 -27.63 5.53 -23.91
N SER A 156 -27.85 6.56 -23.08
CA SER A 156 -26.76 7.35 -22.49
C SER A 156 -25.92 6.53 -21.52
N MET A 157 -26.53 5.66 -20.71
CA MET A 157 -25.81 4.71 -19.84
C MET A 157 -24.96 3.72 -20.64
N TRP A 158 -25.53 3.17 -21.72
CA TRP A 158 -24.83 2.26 -22.63
C TRP A 158 -23.60 2.90 -23.26
N LEU A 159 -23.76 4.08 -23.88
CA LEU A 159 -22.65 4.81 -24.47
C LEU A 159 -21.58 5.16 -23.42
N THR A 160 -22.00 5.57 -22.22
CA THR A 160 -21.08 5.85 -21.11
C THR A 160 -20.32 4.59 -20.70
N ALA A 161 -20.98 3.43 -20.60
CA ALA A 161 -20.35 2.16 -20.22
C ALA A 161 -19.30 1.73 -21.26
N VAL A 162 -19.67 1.74 -22.54
CA VAL A 162 -18.81 1.36 -23.66
C VAL A 162 -17.60 2.29 -23.78
N THR A 163 -17.77 3.58 -23.48
CA THR A 163 -16.69 4.58 -23.49
C THR A 163 -15.81 4.47 -22.24
N PHE A 164 -16.39 4.28 -21.07
CA PHE A 164 -15.68 4.11 -19.79
C PHE A 164 -14.80 2.85 -19.79
N LEU A 165 -15.29 1.76 -20.39
CA LEU A 165 -14.54 0.53 -20.59
C LEU A 165 -13.61 0.57 -21.80
N THR A 166 -13.54 1.69 -22.52
CA THR A 166 -12.72 1.88 -23.73
C THR A 166 -12.98 0.85 -24.84
N VAL A 167 -14.21 0.36 -24.96
CA VAL A 167 -14.62 -0.61 -26.00
C VAL A 167 -14.95 0.11 -27.31
N GLY A 168 -15.82 1.12 -27.26
CA GLY A 168 -16.13 1.97 -28.41
C GLY A 168 -16.76 1.26 -29.62
N TYR A 169 -17.91 0.59 -29.46
CA TYR A 169 -18.59 -0.12 -30.58
C TYR A 169 -18.97 0.80 -31.76
N GLY A 170 -19.29 2.07 -31.49
CA GLY A 170 -19.66 3.04 -32.52
C GLY A 170 -21.10 2.95 -33.02
N ASP A 171 -21.94 2.17 -32.33
CA ASP A 171 -23.38 2.06 -32.56
C ASP A 171 -24.15 3.33 -32.15
N LEU A 172 -23.71 3.98 -31.07
CA LEU A 172 -24.15 5.31 -30.66
C LEU A 172 -22.93 6.23 -30.52
N VAL A 173 -23.03 7.46 -31.04
CA VAL A 173 -21.93 8.43 -31.04
C VAL A 173 -22.47 9.82 -30.69
N PRO A 174 -21.79 10.60 -29.82
CA PRO A 174 -22.22 11.95 -29.48
C PRO A 174 -22.05 12.89 -30.69
N ARG A 175 -23.13 13.60 -31.03
CA ARG A 175 -23.20 14.57 -32.11
C ARG A 175 -22.83 15.98 -31.63
N SER A 176 -23.09 16.29 -30.36
CA SER A 176 -22.76 17.57 -29.73
C SER A 176 -21.31 17.65 -29.28
N TYR A 177 -20.65 18.80 -29.46
CA TYR A 177 -19.27 19.01 -28.99
C TYR A 177 -19.17 18.93 -27.46
N CYS A 178 -20.20 19.39 -26.73
CA CYS A 178 -20.23 19.23 -25.28
C CYS A 178 -20.19 17.75 -24.88
N ALA A 179 -21.04 16.92 -25.50
CA ALA A 179 -21.12 15.50 -25.22
C ALA A 179 -19.82 14.78 -25.62
N ARG A 180 -19.14 15.21 -26.70
CA ARG A 180 -17.80 14.71 -27.08
C ARG A 180 -16.73 15.00 -26.03
N VAL A 181 -16.74 16.20 -25.42
CA VAL A 181 -15.84 16.53 -24.31
C VAL A 181 -16.15 15.67 -23.08
N ILE A 182 -17.42 15.45 -22.75
CA ILE A 182 -17.80 14.56 -21.64
C ILE A 182 -17.38 13.12 -21.93
N ALA A 183 -17.56 12.63 -23.16
CA ALA A 183 -17.16 11.29 -23.55
C ALA A 183 -15.63 11.10 -23.47
N SER A 184 -14.84 12.09 -23.91
CA SER A 184 -13.37 12.01 -23.80
C SER A 184 -12.90 12.02 -22.33
N LEU A 185 -13.49 12.88 -21.49
CA LEU A 185 -13.22 12.87 -20.04
C LEU A 185 -13.64 11.54 -19.40
N THR A 186 -14.77 10.97 -19.80
CA THR A 186 -15.24 9.66 -19.33
C THR A 186 -14.24 8.55 -19.67
N GLY A 187 -13.69 8.55 -20.89
CA GLY A 187 -12.65 7.61 -21.29
C GLY A 187 -11.38 7.75 -20.45
N MET A 188 -10.90 8.98 -20.23
CA MET A 188 -9.73 9.24 -19.37
C MET A 188 -9.95 8.76 -17.93
N MET A 189 -11.13 9.04 -17.36
CA MET A 189 -11.49 8.59 -16.02
C MET A 189 -11.61 7.06 -15.93
N GLY A 190 -12.17 6.44 -16.97
CA GLY A 190 -12.27 4.99 -17.10
C GLY A 190 -10.90 4.31 -17.04
N VAL A 191 -9.98 4.71 -17.93
CA VAL A 191 -8.61 4.19 -17.96
C VAL A 191 -7.89 4.42 -16.62
N GLY A 192 -7.99 5.61 -16.04
CA GLY A 192 -7.38 5.92 -14.75
C GLY A 192 -7.91 5.05 -13.61
N SER A 193 -9.22 4.83 -13.55
CA SER A 193 -9.85 3.99 -12.53
C SER A 193 -9.54 2.50 -12.70
N MET A 194 -9.44 2.02 -13.96
CA MET A 194 -9.05 0.65 -14.27
C MET A 194 -7.61 0.38 -13.85
N ALA A 195 -6.68 1.30 -14.14
CA ALA A 195 -5.29 1.18 -13.73
C ALA A 195 -5.14 1.10 -12.19
N LEU A 196 -5.87 1.94 -11.45
CA LEU A 196 -5.88 1.89 -9.98
C LEU A 196 -6.48 0.57 -9.46
N THR A 197 -7.53 0.07 -10.09
CA THR A 197 -8.16 -1.21 -9.71
C THR A 197 -7.20 -2.38 -9.90
N VAL A 198 -6.48 -2.42 -11.02
CA VAL A 198 -5.44 -3.44 -11.27
C VAL A 198 -4.32 -3.36 -10.22
N ALA A 199 -3.84 -2.15 -9.89
CA ALA A 199 -2.80 -1.96 -8.88
C ALA A 199 -3.26 -2.43 -7.47
N VAL A 200 -4.50 -2.15 -7.10
CA VAL A 200 -5.09 -2.63 -5.85
C VAL A 200 -5.27 -4.14 -5.86
N LEU A 201 -5.78 -4.70 -6.96
CA LEU A 201 -5.99 -6.12 -7.10
C LEU A 201 -4.67 -6.88 -6.99
N ALA A 202 -3.60 -6.40 -7.63
CA ALA A 202 -2.27 -6.98 -7.51
C ALA A 202 -1.78 -7.02 -6.04
N LYS A 203 -1.96 -5.92 -5.29
CA LYS A 203 -1.61 -5.88 -3.85
C LYS A 203 -2.47 -6.79 -2.97
N LYS A 204 -3.74 -7.02 -3.35
CA LYS A 204 -4.63 -7.94 -2.62
C LYS A 204 -4.39 -9.41 -2.96
N LEU A 205 -3.88 -9.68 -4.16
CA LEU A 205 -3.43 -11.01 -4.57
C LEU A 205 -2.03 -11.35 -4.03
N GLU A 206 -1.27 -10.35 -3.61
CA GLU A 206 -0.02 -10.57 -2.90
C GLU A 206 -0.30 -11.33 -1.59
N GLN A 207 0.22 -12.56 -1.51
CA GLN A 207 0.01 -13.42 -0.35
C GLN A 207 0.65 -12.80 0.89
N SER A 208 -0.02 -12.96 2.04
CA SER A 208 0.58 -12.57 3.31
C SER A 208 1.84 -13.39 3.61
N ARG A 209 2.72 -12.86 4.47
CA ARG A 209 3.96 -13.56 4.86
C ARG A 209 3.69 -14.96 5.43
N ALA A 210 2.61 -15.11 6.20
CA ALA A 210 2.21 -16.39 6.79
C ALA A 210 1.72 -17.39 5.74
N GLU A 211 0.85 -16.95 4.82
CA GLU A 211 0.37 -17.80 3.71
C GLU A 211 1.53 -18.23 2.81
N ARG A 212 2.44 -17.31 2.49
CA ARG A 212 3.63 -17.61 1.69
C ARG A 212 4.52 -18.65 2.37
N TYR A 213 4.73 -18.52 3.68
CA TYR A 213 5.49 -19.51 4.46
C TYR A 213 4.83 -20.89 4.40
N VAL A 214 3.51 -20.98 4.64
CA VAL A 214 2.77 -22.24 4.57
C VAL A 214 2.84 -22.84 3.17
N HIS A 215 2.68 -22.02 2.13
CA HIS A 215 2.78 -22.47 0.74
C HIS A 215 4.16 -23.04 0.41
N THR A 216 5.24 -22.34 0.81
CA THR A 216 6.59 -22.84 0.59
C THR A 216 6.86 -24.12 1.38
N PHE A 217 6.40 -24.21 2.62
CA PHE A 217 6.52 -25.43 3.42
C PHE A 217 5.84 -26.63 2.75
N VAL A 218 4.60 -26.45 2.27
CA VAL A 218 3.87 -27.51 1.55
C VAL A 218 4.61 -27.92 0.28
N GLN A 219 5.15 -26.96 -0.47
CA GLN A 219 5.96 -27.25 -1.65
C GLN A 219 7.21 -28.07 -1.32
N GLN A 220 7.94 -27.72 -0.25
CA GLN A 220 9.11 -28.47 0.21
C GLN A 220 8.75 -29.93 0.58
N VAL A 221 7.64 -30.13 1.31
CA VAL A 221 7.16 -31.47 1.66
C VAL A 221 6.82 -32.29 0.41
N ASN A 222 6.18 -31.68 -0.58
CA ASN A 222 5.83 -32.36 -1.84
C ASN A 222 7.08 -32.71 -2.66
N LEU A 223 8.08 -31.84 -2.71
CA LEU A 223 9.36 -32.14 -3.37
C LEU A 223 10.11 -33.27 -2.65
N ASP A 224 10.09 -33.33 -1.32
CA ASP A 224 10.67 -34.43 -0.57
C ASP A 224 9.97 -35.76 -0.85
N LYS A 225 8.63 -35.77 -0.92
CA LYS A 225 7.88 -36.96 -1.35
C LYS A 225 8.26 -37.38 -2.76
N LYS A 226 8.31 -36.44 -3.72
CA LYS A 226 8.70 -36.71 -5.11
C LYS A 226 10.11 -37.30 -5.20
N ARG A 227 11.07 -36.74 -4.44
CA ARG A 227 12.45 -37.25 -4.36
C ARG A 227 12.51 -38.66 -3.78
N ARG A 228 11.78 -38.94 -2.70
CA ARG A 228 11.73 -40.28 -2.07
C ARG A 228 11.12 -41.33 -2.99
N HIS A 229 10.03 -41.00 -3.68
CA HIS A 229 9.42 -41.90 -4.67
C HIS A 229 10.35 -42.17 -5.85
N ALA A 230 10.97 -41.12 -6.40
CA ALA A 230 11.93 -41.27 -7.49
C ALA A 230 13.15 -42.12 -7.06
N ALA A 231 13.67 -41.92 -5.85
CA ALA A 231 14.75 -42.74 -5.29
C ALA A 231 14.33 -44.23 -5.15
N ALA A 232 13.10 -44.51 -4.73
CA ALA A 232 12.58 -45.87 -4.69
C ALA A 232 12.52 -46.51 -6.09
N ASP A 233 12.11 -45.75 -7.11
CA ASP A 233 12.10 -46.21 -8.51
C ASP A 233 13.51 -46.44 -9.07
N VAL A 234 14.48 -45.58 -8.72
CA VAL A 234 15.90 -45.77 -9.07
C VAL A 234 16.40 -47.10 -8.51
N VAL A 235 16.15 -47.38 -7.24
CA VAL A 235 16.56 -48.64 -6.59
C VAL A 235 15.86 -49.83 -7.27
N LYS A 236 14.55 -49.75 -7.48
CA LYS A 236 13.74 -50.80 -8.15
C LYS A 236 14.27 -51.15 -9.54
N HIS A 237 14.53 -50.14 -10.38
CA HIS A 237 15.01 -50.37 -11.74
C HIS A 237 16.46 -50.83 -11.78
N THR A 238 17.31 -50.31 -10.89
CA THR A 238 18.69 -50.78 -10.74
C THR A 238 18.74 -52.25 -10.34
N PHE A 239 17.94 -52.66 -9.35
CA PHE A 239 17.85 -54.04 -8.92
C PHE A 239 17.36 -54.96 -10.04
N GLN A 240 16.32 -54.55 -10.77
CA GLN A 240 15.79 -55.35 -11.88
C GLN A 240 16.82 -55.50 -13.02
N ILE A 241 17.63 -54.47 -13.30
CA ILE A 241 18.74 -54.56 -14.27
C ILE A 241 19.79 -55.58 -13.80
N ILE A 242 20.19 -55.53 -12.53
CA ILE A 242 21.15 -56.48 -11.94
C ILE A 242 20.60 -57.90 -12.01
N ARG A 243 19.33 -58.11 -11.66
CA ARG A 243 18.65 -59.41 -11.73
C ARG A 243 18.62 -59.96 -13.16
N LEU A 244 18.24 -59.14 -14.14
CA LEU A 244 18.21 -59.54 -15.56
C LEU A 244 19.62 -59.87 -16.08
N ARG A 245 20.64 -59.15 -15.62
CA ARG A 245 22.04 -59.42 -15.96
C ARG A 245 22.52 -60.75 -15.37
N ARG A 246 22.18 -61.05 -14.11
CA ARG A 246 22.49 -62.34 -13.47
C ARG A 246 21.78 -63.53 -14.12
N ALA A 247 20.57 -63.31 -14.67
CA ALA A 247 19.84 -64.33 -15.42
C ALA A 247 20.37 -64.56 -16.86
N GLY A 248 21.50 -63.94 -17.25
CA GLY A 248 22.13 -64.15 -18.55
C GLY A 248 21.40 -63.51 -19.74
N LYS A 249 20.43 -62.61 -19.51
CA LYS A 249 19.70 -61.95 -20.61
C LYS A 249 20.61 -60.97 -21.37
N ALA A 250 20.51 -61.00 -22.70
CA ALA A 250 21.27 -60.11 -23.58
C ALA A 250 20.99 -58.62 -23.30
N CYS A 251 22.03 -57.79 -23.46
CA CYS A 251 22.00 -56.35 -23.22
C CYS A 251 20.93 -55.62 -24.07
N ASN A 252 20.65 -56.14 -25.26
CA ASN A 252 19.70 -55.56 -26.23
C ASN A 252 18.27 -56.11 -26.09
N SER A 253 17.98 -56.90 -25.05
CA SER A 253 16.61 -57.37 -24.82
C SER A 253 15.67 -56.18 -24.57
N LYS A 254 14.46 -56.22 -25.15
CA LYS A 254 13.42 -55.18 -24.98
C LYS A 254 13.14 -54.88 -23.50
N GLU A 255 13.21 -55.88 -22.64
CA GLU A 255 13.02 -55.72 -21.18
C GLU A 255 14.18 -54.96 -20.52
N MET A 256 15.42 -55.23 -20.93
CA MET A 256 16.62 -54.54 -20.42
C MET A 256 16.58 -53.05 -20.78
N ILE A 257 16.24 -52.74 -22.03
CA ILE A 257 16.12 -51.35 -22.53
C ILE A 257 15.03 -50.60 -21.77
N ARG A 258 13.88 -51.22 -21.52
CA ARG A 258 12.77 -50.62 -20.75
C ARG A 258 13.17 -50.26 -19.32
N HIS A 259 13.91 -51.13 -18.63
CA HIS A 259 14.36 -50.82 -17.26
C HIS A 259 15.46 -49.77 -17.22
N ARG A 260 16.36 -49.75 -18.22
CA ARG A 260 17.37 -48.69 -18.37
C ARG A 260 16.75 -47.33 -18.65
N SER A 261 15.78 -47.25 -19.57
CA SER A 261 15.12 -45.98 -19.89
C SER A 261 14.36 -45.42 -18.67
N ARG A 262 13.61 -46.28 -17.96
CA ARG A 262 12.92 -45.88 -16.72
C ARG A 262 13.90 -45.50 -15.60
N LEU A 263 15.04 -46.18 -15.48
CA LEU A 263 16.08 -45.80 -14.53
C LEU A 263 16.59 -44.37 -14.81
N ILE A 264 16.95 -44.06 -16.05
CA ILE A 264 17.41 -42.72 -16.45
C ILE A 264 16.33 -41.67 -16.16
N GLN A 265 15.06 -41.98 -16.44
CA GLN A 265 13.95 -41.09 -16.14
C GLN A 265 13.82 -40.85 -14.63
N SER A 266 13.83 -41.90 -13.81
CA SER A 266 13.76 -41.78 -12.35
C SER A 266 14.94 -40.98 -11.77
N LEU A 267 16.15 -41.18 -12.28
CA LEU A 267 17.34 -40.42 -11.88
C LEU A 267 17.19 -38.93 -12.18
N ARG A 268 16.70 -38.57 -13.38
CA ARG A 268 16.41 -37.17 -13.73
C ARG A 268 15.38 -36.57 -12.78
N THR A 269 14.26 -37.26 -12.55
CA THR A 269 13.20 -36.74 -11.66
C THR A 269 13.68 -36.56 -10.23
N MET A 270 14.59 -37.41 -9.75
CA MET A 270 15.20 -37.30 -8.42
C MET A 270 16.13 -36.08 -8.35
N HIS A 271 17.01 -35.89 -9.34
CA HIS A 271 17.93 -34.76 -9.40
C HIS A 271 17.18 -33.44 -9.58
N GLU A 272 16.14 -33.41 -10.42
CA GLU A 272 15.27 -32.25 -10.61
C GLU A 272 14.57 -31.86 -9.31
N ALA A 273 13.98 -32.84 -8.59
CA ALA A 273 13.35 -32.57 -7.30
C ALA A 273 14.35 -32.04 -6.25
N GLN A 274 15.59 -32.55 -6.25
CA GLN A 274 16.65 -32.07 -5.38
C GLN A 274 17.08 -30.64 -5.73
N PHE A 275 17.30 -30.34 -7.01
CA PHE A 275 17.65 -29.01 -7.49
C PHE A 275 16.57 -27.97 -7.14
N LEU A 276 15.29 -28.29 -7.42
CA LEU A 276 14.15 -27.43 -7.09
C LEU A 276 14.02 -27.17 -5.60
N LYS A 277 14.31 -28.17 -4.74
CA LYS A 277 14.28 -27.99 -3.29
C LYS A 277 15.37 -27.03 -2.83
N THR A 278 16.60 -27.18 -3.33
CA THR A 278 17.71 -26.27 -2.99
C THR A 278 17.42 -24.84 -3.43
N ALA A 279 16.90 -24.66 -4.65
CA ALA A 279 16.51 -23.35 -5.16
C ALA A 279 15.41 -22.67 -4.32
N GLN A 280 14.45 -23.44 -3.78
CA GLN A 280 13.41 -22.91 -2.89
C GLN A 280 13.93 -22.55 -1.48
N SER A 281 14.93 -23.28 -0.98
CA SER A 281 15.55 -23.01 0.33
C SER A 281 16.09 -21.58 0.41
N GLU A 282 16.78 -21.12 -0.64
CA GLU A 282 17.37 -19.78 -0.71
C GLU A 282 16.32 -18.66 -0.54
N PHE A 283 15.09 -18.86 -1.01
CA PHE A 283 14.02 -17.86 -0.87
C PHE A 283 13.45 -17.77 0.57
N THR A 284 13.42 -18.89 1.30
CA THR A 284 12.94 -18.92 2.70
C THR A 284 13.95 -18.40 3.71
N VAL A 285 15.25 -18.48 3.37
CA VAL A 285 16.37 -18.16 4.24
C VAL A 285 16.30 -16.72 4.77
N GLY A 286 15.94 -15.74 3.94
CA GLY A 286 15.89 -14.33 4.39
C GLY A 286 14.90 -14.04 5.54
N THR A 287 13.83 -14.82 5.69
CA THR A 287 12.90 -14.63 6.82
C THR A 287 13.32 -15.36 8.10
N VAL A 288 14.01 -16.49 7.94
CA VAL A 288 14.55 -17.28 9.05
C VAL A 288 15.78 -16.58 9.61
N GLU A 289 16.67 -16.06 8.75
CA GLU A 289 17.86 -15.30 9.14
C GLU A 289 17.54 -14.05 9.96
N VAL A 290 16.46 -13.34 9.62
CA VAL A 290 16.01 -12.20 10.45
C VAL A 290 15.57 -12.68 11.83
N ASN A 291 14.83 -13.79 11.91
CA ASN A 291 14.35 -14.30 13.19
C ASN A 291 15.48 -14.90 14.04
N THR A 292 16.42 -15.62 13.43
CA THR A 292 17.62 -16.12 14.11
C THR A 292 18.53 -14.97 14.52
N GLY A 293 18.66 -13.93 13.71
CA GLY A 293 19.38 -12.70 14.07
C GLY A 293 18.75 -11.99 15.27
N VAL A 294 17.42 -11.87 15.32
CA VAL A 294 16.69 -11.34 16.48
C VAL A 294 16.92 -12.20 17.72
N ASN A 295 16.85 -13.53 17.59
CA ASN A 295 17.10 -14.43 18.72
C ASN A 295 18.54 -14.35 19.22
N ALA A 296 19.53 -14.27 18.32
CA ALA A 296 20.94 -14.11 18.68
C ALA A 296 21.21 -12.75 19.36
N MET A 297 20.54 -11.69 18.90
CA MET A 297 20.58 -10.38 19.57
C MET A 297 19.96 -10.45 20.96
N GLN A 298 18.81 -11.12 21.12
CA GLN A 298 18.17 -11.28 22.42
C GLN A 298 19.07 -12.05 23.40
N GLU A 299 19.75 -13.10 22.93
CA GLU A 299 20.69 -13.87 23.73
C GLU A 299 21.90 -13.02 24.14
N SER A 300 22.44 -12.22 23.23
CA SER A 300 23.53 -11.27 23.51
C SER A 300 23.12 -10.18 24.52
N VAL A 301 21.89 -9.70 24.45
CA VAL A 301 21.37 -8.73 25.44
C VAL A 301 21.24 -9.39 26.82
N ASN A 302 20.78 -10.64 26.88
CA ASN A 302 20.65 -11.38 28.13
C ASN A 302 22.02 -11.63 28.78
N THR A 303 23.05 -11.98 27.98
CA THR A 303 24.42 -12.16 28.50
C THR A 303 24.99 -10.84 29.01
N ILE A 304 24.84 -9.73 28.27
CA ILE A 304 25.27 -8.39 28.73
C ILE A 304 24.58 -8.01 30.04
N GLN A 305 23.27 -8.24 30.17
CA GLN A 305 22.56 -7.97 31.42
C GLN A 305 23.09 -8.81 32.59
N SER A 306 23.47 -10.06 32.34
CA SER A 306 24.05 -10.93 33.37
C SER A 306 25.43 -10.45 33.82
N GLU A 307 26.27 -9.99 32.89
CA GLU A 307 27.58 -9.41 33.18
C GLU A 307 27.46 -8.08 33.92
N GLN A 308 26.51 -7.21 33.53
CA GLN A 308 26.21 -5.97 34.24
C GLN A 308 25.77 -6.23 35.69
N LYS A 309 24.95 -7.26 35.93
CA LYS A 309 24.56 -7.64 37.29
C LYS A 309 25.76 -8.11 38.12
N ASN A 310 26.64 -8.92 37.53
CA ASN A 310 27.86 -9.39 38.19
C ASN A 310 28.82 -8.22 38.51
N LEU A 311 29.06 -7.33 37.54
CA LEU A 311 29.83 -6.11 37.75
C LEU A 311 29.23 -5.23 38.84
N GLY A 312 27.91 -5.06 38.86
CA GLY A 312 27.20 -4.34 39.91
C GLY A 312 27.41 -4.94 41.30
N GLN A 313 27.35 -6.27 41.43
CA GLN A 313 27.66 -6.96 42.70
C GLN A 313 29.12 -6.77 43.12
N ARG A 314 30.08 -6.83 42.18
CA ARG A 314 31.49 -6.59 42.48
C ARG A 314 31.76 -5.17 42.94
N VAL A 315 31.12 -4.18 42.31
CA VAL A 315 31.21 -2.77 42.73
C VAL A 315 30.59 -2.58 44.12
N ALA A 316 29.41 -3.14 44.37
CA ALA A 316 28.78 -3.09 45.69
C ALA A 316 29.67 -3.71 46.78
N ASN A 317 30.29 -4.87 46.49
CA ASN A 317 31.25 -5.49 47.41
C ASN A 317 32.47 -4.59 47.66
N LEU A 318 33.03 -3.96 46.62
CA LEU A 318 34.12 -3.00 46.78
C LEU A 318 33.70 -1.77 47.60
N GLU A 319 32.49 -1.26 47.41
CA GLU A 319 31.94 -0.17 48.23
C GLU A 319 31.84 -0.60 49.71
N THR A 320 31.32 -1.81 49.99
CA THR A 320 31.28 -2.30 51.37
C THR A 320 32.68 -2.44 51.96
N LEU A 321 33.66 -2.90 51.18
CA LEU A 321 35.03 -3.08 51.63
C LEU A 321 35.71 -1.72 51.91
N LEU A 322 35.53 -0.73 51.04
CA LEU A 322 36.00 0.64 51.25
C LEU A 322 35.34 1.30 52.47
N LEU A 323 34.04 1.08 52.69
CA LEU A 323 33.34 1.56 53.88
C LEU A 323 33.87 0.89 55.16
N THR A 324 34.20 -0.41 55.11
CA THR A 324 34.82 -1.09 56.26
C THR A 324 36.24 -0.60 56.55
N MET A 325 37.05 -0.36 55.51
CA MET A 325 38.39 0.24 55.67
C MET A 325 38.30 1.68 56.22
N SER A 326 37.38 2.49 55.70
CA SER A 326 37.12 3.84 56.19
C SER A 326 36.70 3.84 57.68
N ARG A 327 35.86 2.88 58.09
CA ARG A 327 35.49 2.69 59.51
C ARG A 327 36.64 2.24 60.41
N GLN A 328 37.65 1.56 59.89
CA GLN A 328 38.85 1.19 60.66
C GLN A 328 39.84 2.37 60.79
N CYS A 329 39.77 3.37 59.90
CA CYS A 329 40.66 4.52 59.90
C CYS A 329 40.67 5.38 61.18
N PRO A 330 39.55 5.65 61.90
CA PRO A 330 39.62 6.36 63.18
C PRO A 330 40.38 5.60 64.28
N ARG A 331 40.54 4.27 64.18
CA ARG A 331 41.43 3.50 65.07
C ARG A 331 42.92 3.65 64.69
N CYS A 332 43.24 3.90 63.43
CA CYS A 332 44.62 4.14 62.99
C CYS A 332 45.10 5.57 63.28
N VAL A 333 44.22 6.57 63.19
CA VAL A 333 44.56 7.97 63.53
C VAL A 333 44.89 8.12 65.02
N THR A 334 44.18 7.39 65.90
CA THR A 334 44.47 7.38 67.34
C THR A 334 45.78 6.67 67.69
N TYR A 335 46.19 5.66 66.92
CA TYR A 335 47.49 5.00 67.09
C TYR A 335 48.65 5.90 66.62
N SER A 336 48.50 6.61 65.50
CA SER A 336 49.50 7.54 64.96
C SER A 336 49.81 8.72 65.89
N ASN A 337 48.80 9.29 66.55
CA ASN A 337 48.98 10.41 67.47
C ASN A 337 49.65 10.03 68.82
N SER A 338 49.88 8.73 69.08
CA SER A 338 50.52 8.25 70.30
C SER A 338 52.03 7.95 70.14
N VAL A 339 52.58 8.02 68.92
CA VAL A 339 53.91 7.46 68.59
C VAL A 339 54.95 8.50 68.12
N THR A 340 54.72 9.81 68.25
CA THR A 340 55.76 10.81 67.90
C THR A 340 55.88 12.00 68.88
N PRO A 341 56.77 11.92 69.90
CA PRO A 341 57.49 13.06 70.42
C PRO A 341 58.94 13.07 69.92
N SER A 342 59.44 14.26 69.58
CA SER A 342 60.77 14.55 68.97
C SER A 342 60.86 14.12 67.50
N LEU A 343 61.11 15.00 66.53
CA LEU A 343 62.08 16.08 66.51
C LEU A 343 61.48 17.36 65.92
N ARG A 344 61.35 18.37 66.78
CA ARG A 344 61.29 19.76 66.37
C ARG A 344 62.74 20.24 66.48
N ASP A 345 63.35 20.56 65.35
CA ASP A 345 64.47 21.49 65.16
C ASP A 345 65.30 21.06 63.94
N THR A 346 65.12 21.74 62.82
CA THR A 346 66.13 22.64 62.26
C THR A 346 65.72 23.10 60.86
N GLN A 347 65.80 24.41 60.69
CA GLN A 347 65.50 25.18 59.48
C GLN A 347 66.45 24.81 58.34
N HIS A 348 65.97 24.87 57.08
CA HIS A 348 66.53 25.70 55.99
C HIS A 348 65.83 25.45 54.63
N PRO A 349 65.96 26.36 53.64
CA PRO A 349 64.80 26.98 52.99
C PRO A 349 64.57 26.57 51.53
N VAL A 350 63.40 26.98 51.06
CA VAL A 350 62.84 26.98 49.71
C VAL A 350 63.68 27.83 48.74
N ILE A 351 64.11 27.23 47.63
CA ILE A 351 64.41 27.82 46.30
C ILE A 351 64.34 26.63 45.31
N SER A 352 63.64 26.58 44.18
CA SER A 352 62.83 27.49 43.34
C SER A 352 62.03 26.61 42.37
#